data_AF-A0A1I2HLX3-F1
#
_entry.id   AF-A0A1I2HLX3-F1
#
_cell.length_a   1.000
_cell.length_b   1.000
_cell.length_c   1.000
_cell.angle_alpha   90.00
_cell.angle_beta   90.00
_cell.angle_gamma   90.00
#
_symmetry.space_group_name_H-M   'P 1'
#
loop_
_entity.id
_entity.type
_entity.pdbx_description
1 polymer ?
#
loop_
_entity_poly.entity_id
_entity_poly.type
_entity_poly.pdbx_seq_one_letter_code
_entity_poly.pdbx_strand_id
1 'polypeptide(L)'
;MLFGISAAVVVAGAVVTPQAFAATTPGFGRFGFFGSRNNAGAGNNAGAGNNAGGGAAAGNGDCTDVQLVFARGTGEPQGLGIVGRPLAQALASELPGRTVSSFAVVYAAAANQRSAGPGATNMSQHIASVAAACPETQFVIGGYSQGASVTDIAMGIRGAGTAGEAIDADLTGRVSAVVVFGNPLGLQRRTIAGSSAEFGPKAKEFCNNGDPVCGGGNNFAAHLAYPRNGTVQQAAEFAAGKVG
;
A
#
# COMPACT_ATOMS: atom_id res chain seq x y z
N MET A 1 -36.54 19.66 -32.22
CA MET A 1 -35.92 20.98 -31.92
C MET A 1 -36.48 21.38 -30.55
N LEU A 2 -35.73 21.16 -29.45
CA LEU A 2 -34.93 22.16 -28.71
C LEU A 2 -35.80 23.39 -28.31
N PHE A 3 -35.96 23.83 -27.06
CA PHE A 3 -35.06 24.08 -25.91
C PHE A 3 -35.88 23.97 -24.59
N GLY A 4 -35.40 23.73 -23.37
CA GLY A 4 -34.06 23.84 -22.78
C GLY A 4 -33.92 25.10 -21.92
N ILE A 5 -34.43 25.11 -20.66
CA ILE A 5 -33.99 26.05 -19.60
C ILE A 5 -34.10 25.37 -18.23
N SER A 6 -32.96 25.16 -17.56
CA SER A 6 -32.88 25.21 -16.09
C SER A 6 -31.46 25.48 -15.66
N ALA A 7 -31.39 26.18 -14.53
CA ALA A 7 -30.35 27.09 -14.11
C ALA A 7 -29.02 26.45 -13.65
N ALA A 8 -28.03 27.34 -13.57
CA ALA A 8 -26.65 27.12 -13.20
C ALA A 8 -26.43 26.47 -11.83
N VAL A 9 -25.35 25.69 -11.72
CA VAL A 9 -24.59 25.52 -10.47
C VAL A 9 -23.13 25.84 -10.76
N VAL A 10 -22.64 26.83 -10.03
CA VAL A 10 -21.26 27.31 -10.02
C VAL A 10 -20.37 26.24 -9.39
N VAL A 11 -19.43 25.70 -10.14
CA VAL A 11 -18.41 24.78 -9.61
C VAL A 11 -17.28 25.63 -9.00
N ALA A 12 -17.20 25.62 -7.67
CA ALA A 12 -16.07 26.19 -6.95
C ALA A 12 -14.81 25.35 -7.22
N GLY A 13 -13.79 25.97 -7.80
CA GLY A 13 -12.52 25.35 -8.09
C GLY A 13 -11.72 25.10 -6.81
N ALA A 14 -11.30 23.85 -6.62
CA ALA A 14 -10.17 23.52 -5.76
C ALA A 14 -8.91 23.43 -6.66
N VAL A 15 -7.99 24.36 -6.46
CA VAL A 15 -6.67 24.36 -7.08
C VAL A 15 -5.86 23.24 -6.45
N VAL A 16 -5.51 22.22 -7.24
CA VAL A 16 -4.53 21.20 -6.84
C VAL A 16 -3.14 21.82 -7.01
N THR A 17 -2.48 22.14 -5.89
CA THR A 17 -1.06 22.51 -5.91
C THR A 17 -0.19 21.26 -6.05
N PRO A 18 0.74 21.21 -7.02
CA PRO A 18 1.72 20.13 -7.06
C PRO A 18 2.77 20.34 -5.97
N GLN A 19 3.02 19.30 -5.16
CA GLN A 19 4.12 19.31 -4.21
C GLN A 19 5.46 19.28 -4.96
N ALA A 20 6.34 20.23 -4.63
CA ALA A 20 7.67 20.33 -5.22
C ALA A 20 8.59 19.23 -4.67
N PHE A 21 9.17 18.43 -5.57
CA PHE A 21 10.30 17.55 -5.25
C PHE A 21 11.58 18.40 -5.13
N ALA A 22 12.13 18.50 -3.92
CA ALA A 22 13.46 19.05 -3.71
C ALA A 22 14.51 18.02 -4.17
N ALA A 23 15.11 18.27 -5.33
CA ALA A 23 16.27 17.53 -5.82
C ALA A 23 17.50 17.88 -4.97
N THR A 24 18.01 16.93 -4.20
CA THR A 24 19.31 17.04 -3.53
C THR A 24 20.42 16.81 -4.57
N THR A 25 21.25 17.82 -4.79
CA THR A 25 22.44 17.72 -5.64
C THR A 25 23.56 17.00 -4.87
N PRO A 26 24.28 16.03 -5.47
CA PRO A 26 25.48 15.49 -4.85
C PRO A 26 26.66 16.45 -5.05
N GLY A 27 27.17 17.01 -3.95
CA GLY A 27 28.37 17.83 -3.95
C GLY A 27 29.61 17.00 -4.23
N PHE A 28 30.38 17.39 -5.26
CA PHE A 28 31.72 16.87 -5.53
C PHE A 28 32.68 17.30 -4.40
N GLY A 29 33.09 16.35 -3.56
CA GLY A 29 34.16 16.55 -2.58
C GLY A 29 35.52 16.61 -3.25
N ARG A 30 36.21 17.76 -3.15
CA ARG A 30 37.64 17.90 -3.46
C ARG A 30 38.45 17.17 -2.38
N PHE A 31 39.33 16.27 -2.82
CA PHE A 31 40.43 15.74 -2.02
C PHE A 31 41.39 16.87 -1.63
N GLY A 32 41.58 17.04 -0.32
CA GLY A 32 42.61 17.90 0.27
C GLY A 32 43.23 17.16 1.46
N PHE A 33 44.49 16.77 1.30
CA PHE A 33 45.33 16.12 2.30
C PHE A 33 46.01 17.18 3.21
N PHE A 34 46.47 16.72 4.38
CA PHE A 34 47.35 17.36 5.38
C PHE A 34 46.70 18.05 6.60
N GLY A 35 47.11 17.57 7.78
CA GLY A 35 47.40 18.46 8.92
C GLY A 35 46.84 18.04 10.28
N SER A 36 47.55 17.17 10.99
CA SER A 36 47.39 16.92 12.42
C SER A 36 47.69 18.18 13.24
N ARG A 37 46.83 18.55 14.21
CA ARG A 37 47.18 19.33 15.41
C ARG A 37 46.05 19.25 16.46
N ASN A 38 46.41 18.76 17.64
CA ASN A 38 45.65 18.87 18.88
C ASN A 38 45.56 20.32 19.34
N ASN A 39 44.41 20.78 19.83
CA ASN A 39 44.38 21.64 21.00
C ASN A 39 42.99 21.65 21.68
N ALA A 40 43.00 21.48 23.00
CA ALA A 40 41.86 21.67 23.87
C ALA A 40 41.63 23.18 24.09
N GLY A 41 40.37 23.60 24.15
CA GLY A 41 39.99 24.98 24.44
C GLY A 41 38.51 25.07 24.75
N ALA A 42 38.19 25.16 26.04
CA ALA A 42 36.86 25.46 26.54
C ALA A 42 36.44 26.88 26.11
N GLY A 43 35.19 27.02 25.68
CA GLY A 43 34.58 28.31 25.34
C GLY A 43 33.07 28.17 25.24
N ASN A 44 32.39 28.60 26.29
CA ASN A 44 30.93 28.65 26.38
C ASN A 44 30.37 29.65 25.36
N ASN A 45 29.34 29.25 24.60
CA ASN A 45 28.37 30.19 24.05
C ASN A 45 26.97 29.58 24.11
N ALA A 46 26.11 30.28 24.83
CA ALA A 46 24.70 29.99 24.97
C ALA A 46 24.00 30.15 23.62
N GLY A 47 23.28 29.11 23.20
CA GLY A 47 22.32 29.15 22.11
C GLY A 47 21.06 28.44 22.57
N ALA A 48 20.04 29.24 22.92
CA ALA A 48 18.70 28.74 23.20
C ALA A 48 18.15 28.03 21.95
N GLY A 49 17.81 26.75 22.09
CA GLY A 49 17.21 25.94 21.05
C GLY A 49 16.18 25.00 21.67
N ASN A 50 14.98 25.52 21.89
CA ASN A 50 13.82 24.70 22.22
C ASN A 50 13.48 23.82 21.02
N ASN A 51 13.94 22.57 21.02
CA ASN A 51 13.35 21.52 20.18
C ASN A 51 12.51 20.61 21.06
N ALA A 52 11.39 21.17 21.54
CA ALA A 52 10.20 20.38 21.79
C ALA A 52 9.63 19.96 20.42
N GLY A 53 10.26 18.96 19.80
CA GLY A 53 9.69 18.24 18.67
C GLY A 53 8.63 17.28 19.21
N GLY A 54 7.52 17.85 19.68
CA GLY A 54 6.32 17.08 19.99
C GLY A 54 5.91 16.32 18.74
N GLY A 55 5.81 15.00 18.87
CA GLY A 55 5.12 14.19 17.88
C GLY A 55 3.73 14.78 17.69
N ALA A 56 3.50 15.36 16.51
CA ALA A 56 2.17 15.79 16.14
C ALA A 56 1.32 14.52 16.05
N ALA A 57 0.48 14.31 17.06
CA ALA A 57 -0.71 13.49 16.91
C ALA A 57 -1.48 14.09 15.74
N ALA A 58 -1.70 13.29 14.69
CA ALA A 58 -2.55 13.67 13.57
C ALA A 58 -3.90 14.13 14.13
N GLY A 59 -4.31 15.34 13.78
CA GLY A 59 -5.65 15.81 14.14
C GLY A 59 -6.69 14.98 13.37
N ASN A 60 -7.88 14.83 13.94
CA ASN A 60 -9.01 14.11 13.33
C ASN A 60 -9.42 14.58 11.90
N GLY A 61 -8.77 15.62 11.35
CA GLY A 61 -8.94 16.06 9.95
C GLY A 61 -8.10 15.31 8.92
N ASP A 62 -7.18 14.44 9.32
CA ASP A 62 -6.27 13.69 8.42
C ASP A 62 -6.67 12.22 8.22
N CYS A 63 -7.69 11.73 8.92
CA CYS A 63 -8.15 10.35 8.81
C CYS A 63 -9.07 10.16 7.59
N THR A 64 -8.77 9.16 6.78
CA THR A 64 -9.68 8.74 5.69
C THR A 64 -10.60 7.63 6.15
N ASP A 65 -11.81 7.61 5.61
CA ASP A 65 -12.79 6.55 5.85
C ASP A 65 -12.24 5.16 5.48
N VAL A 66 -11.53 5.08 4.35
CA VAL A 66 -10.97 3.85 3.82
C VAL A 66 -9.52 4.08 3.41
N GLN A 67 -8.65 3.13 3.73
CA GLN A 67 -7.29 3.11 3.21
C GLN A 67 -6.98 1.82 2.48
N LEU A 68 -6.53 1.93 1.23
CA LEU A 68 -5.98 0.82 0.47
C LEU A 68 -4.51 0.60 0.85
N VAL A 69 -4.19 -0.52 1.48
CA VAL A 69 -2.81 -0.93 1.79
C VAL A 69 -2.37 -1.99 0.78
N PHE A 70 -1.48 -1.62 -0.14
CA PHE A 70 -1.17 -2.46 -1.31
C PHE A 70 0.31 -2.77 -1.46
N ALA A 71 0.63 -4.05 -1.68
CA ALA A 71 1.98 -4.51 -1.99
C ALA A 71 2.16 -4.76 -3.50
N ARG A 72 3.13 -4.05 -4.10
CA ARG A 72 3.48 -4.16 -5.53
C ARG A 72 4.09 -5.52 -5.89
N GLY A 73 4.31 -5.78 -7.18
CA GLY A 73 5.00 -6.96 -7.68
C GLY A 73 6.52 -6.85 -7.68
N THR A 74 7.18 -7.99 -7.93
CA THR A 74 8.63 -8.10 -8.03
C THR A 74 9.22 -7.14 -9.06
N GLY A 75 10.29 -6.43 -8.68
CA GLY A 75 11.03 -5.51 -9.56
C GLY A 75 10.34 -4.17 -9.80
N GLU A 76 9.12 -3.96 -9.31
CA GLU A 76 8.47 -2.66 -9.41
C GLU A 76 9.17 -1.61 -8.51
N PRO A 77 9.28 -0.34 -8.92
CA PRO A 77 9.76 0.74 -8.06
C PRO A 77 8.87 0.96 -6.84
N GLN A 78 9.41 1.55 -5.76
CA GLN A 78 8.61 1.88 -4.57
C GLN A 78 7.39 2.74 -4.95
N GLY A 79 6.21 2.31 -4.50
CA GLY A 79 4.91 2.85 -4.90
C GLY A 79 3.87 1.73 -5.02
N LEU A 80 2.67 2.07 -5.49
CA LEU A 80 1.55 1.12 -5.62
C LEU A 80 1.68 0.15 -6.82
N GLY A 81 2.68 0.34 -7.69
CA GLY A 81 2.89 -0.50 -8.87
C GLY A 81 1.81 -0.36 -9.95
N ILE A 82 1.88 -1.22 -10.96
CA ILE A 82 0.99 -1.22 -12.13
C ILE A 82 -0.45 -1.62 -11.80
N VAL A 83 -0.67 -2.39 -10.72
CA VAL A 83 -2.00 -2.83 -10.29
C VAL A 83 -2.57 -1.92 -9.20
N GLY A 84 -1.78 -1.58 -8.19
CA GLY A 84 -2.28 -0.84 -7.03
C GLY A 84 -2.69 0.60 -7.35
N ARG A 85 -2.00 1.28 -8.30
CA ARG A 85 -2.38 2.64 -8.72
C ARG A 85 -3.78 2.72 -9.33
N PRO A 86 -4.11 1.96 -10.40
CA PRO A 86 -5.47 1.98 -10.93
C PRO A 86 -6.50 1.40 -9.95
N LEU A 87 -6.12 0.46 -9.08
CA LEU A 87 -7.01 -0.03 -8.02
C LEU A 87 -7.39 1.06 -7.03
N ALA A 88 -6.43 1.88 -6.57
CA ALA A 88 -6.72 3.01 -5.68
C ALA A 88 -7.71 4.00 -6.31
N GLN A 89 -7.53 4.28 -7.61
CA GLN A 89 -8.40 5.19 -8.37
C GLN A 89 -9.80 4.61 -8.55
N ALA A 90 -9.90 3.33 -8.92
CA ALA A 90 -11.17 2.64 -9.07
C ALA A 90 -11.91 2.55 -7.73
N LEU A 91 -11.23 2.16 -6.64
CA LEU A 91 -11.84 2.06 -5.31
C LEU A 91 -12.40 3.40 -4.82
N ALA A 92 -11.67 4.50 -5.02
CA ALA A 92 -12.16 5.84 -4.70
C ALA A 92 -13.41 6.22 -5.52
N SER A 93 -13.52 5.74 -6.76
CA SER A 93 -14.68 5.98 -7.62
C SER A 93 -15.90 5.15 -7.21
N GLU A 94 -15.68 3.93 -6.70
CA GLU A 94 -16.73 3.02 -6.22
C GLU A 94 -17.28 3.39 -4.83
N LEU A 95 -16.67 4.35 -4.13
CA LEU A 95 -17.05 4.77 -2.79
C LEU A 95 -17.43 6.27 -2.73
N PRO A 96 -18.47 6.70 -3.47
CA PRO A 96 -18.90 8.09 -3.45
C PRO A 96 -19.33 8.49 -2.02
N GLY A 97 -18.84 9.64 -1.56
CA GLY A 97 -19.13 10.15 -0.22
C GLY A 97 -18.21 9.61 0.89
N ARG A 98 -17.22 8.77 0.56
CA ARG A 98 -16.15 8.37 1.48
C ARG A 98 -14.80 8.90 1.01
N THR A 99 -13.96 9.25 1.96
CA THR A 99 -12.57 9.62 1.72
C THR A 99 -11.72 8.36 1.61
N VAL A 100 -10.98 8.22 0.51
CA VAL A 100 -10.12 7.06 0.24
C VAL A 100 -8.67 7.51 0.13
N SER A 101 -7.80 6.96 0.97
CA SER A 101 -6.34 7.08 0.83
C SER A 101 -5.70 5.76 0.41
N SER A 102 -4.40 5.78 0.13
CA SER A 102 -3.64 4.57 -0.18
C SER A 102 -2.25 4.61 0.45
N PHE A 103 -1.77 3.43 0.81
CA PHE A 103 -0.42 3.21 1.30
C PHE A 103 0.26 2.14 0.46
N ALA A 104 1.43 2.48 -0.07
CA ALA A 104 2.28 1.55 -0.79
C ALA A 104 3.22 0.86 0.19
N VAL A 105 3.04 -0.44 0.38
CA VAL A 105 3.87 -1.24 1.29
C VAL A 105 5.35 -1.06 0.94
N VAL A 106 6.14 -0.75 1.96
CA VAL A 106 7.56 -0.45 1.85
C VAL A 106 8.35 -1.72 2.07
N TYR A 107 8.87 -2.27 0.97
CA TYR A 107 9.70 -3.46 0.98
C TYR A 107 10.52 -3.55 -0.31
N ALA A 108 11.47 -4.49 -0.35
CA ALA A 108 12.43 -4.56 -1.46
C ALA A 108 11.79 -4.95 -2.81
N ALA A 109 10.68 -5.71 -2.81
CA ALA A 109 10.13 -6.34 -4.01
C ALA A 109 11.20 -7.05 -4.87
N ALA A 110 12.16 -7.70 -4.22
CA ALA A 110 13.31 -8.31 -4.89
C ALA A 110 12.90 -9.63 -5.55
N ALA A 111 13.70 -10.12 -6.51
CA ALA A 111 13.44 -11.41 -7.17
C ALA A 111 13.36 -12.60 -6.20
N ASN A 112 13.96 -12.49 -5.01
CA ASN A 112 13.82 -13.49 -3.98
C ASN A 112 12.48 -13.33 -3.25
N GLN A 113 11.75 -14.43 -3.02
CA GLN A 113 10.48 -14.40 -2.27
C GLN A 113 10.66 -14.05 -0.78
N ARG A 114 11.89 -14.06 -0.25
CA ARG A 114 12.16 -13.71 1.15
C ARG A 114 11.86 -12.23 1.45
N SER A 115 11.80 -11.35 0.44
CA SER A 115 11.34 -9.98 0.64
C SER A 115 9.85 -9.88 1.00
N ALA A 116 9.04 -10.89 0.73
CA ALA A 116 7.62 -10.87 1.09
C ALA A 116 7.40 -10.76 2.60
N GLY A 117 8.24 -11.40 3.43
CA GLY A 117 8.12 -11.35 4.88
C GLY A 117 8.27 -9.96 5.48
N PRO A 118 9.37 -9.24 5.20
CA PRO A 118 9.52 -7.83 5.57
C PRO A 118 8.40 -6.93 5.04
N GLY A 119 7.86 -7.20 3.85
CA GLY A 119 6.68 -6.50 3.34
C GLY A 119 5.43 -6.75 4.18
N ALA A 120 5.24 -7.98 4.67
CA ALA A 120 4.11 -8.33 5.52
C ALA A 120 4.20 -7.60 6.86
N THR A 121 5.40 -7.60 7.46
CA THR A 121 5.69 -6.81 8.66
C THR A 121 5.37 -5.33 8.46
N ASN A 122 5.81 -4.74 7.34
CA ASN A 122 5.50 -3.34 7.06
C ASN A 122 3.99 -3.08 6.88
N MET A 123 3.29 -3.97 6.17
CA MET A 123 1.83 -3.90 6.02
C MET A 123 1.12 -3.93 7.37
N SER A 124 1.45 -4.90 8.23
CA SER A 124 0.84 -5.08 9.55
C SER A 124 1.13 -3.90 10.49
N GLN A 125 2.38 -3.44 10.54
CA GLN A 125 2.77 -2.30 11.37
C GLN A 125 2.11 -0.99 10.91
N HIS A 126 1.98 -0.79 9.60
CA HIS A 126 1.26 0.37 9.06
C HIS A 126 -0.22 0.35 9.44
N ILE A 127 -0.89 -0.81 9.32
CA ILE A 127 -2.28 -0.98 9.75
C ILE A 127 -2.44 -0.69 11.23
N ALA A 128 -1.56 -1.22 12.09
CA ALA A 128 -1.59 -0.95 13.53
C ALA A 128 -1.39 0.54 13.84
N SER A 129 -0.43 1.19 13.18
CA SER A 129 -0.17 2.62 13.35
C SER A 129 -1.36 3.48 12.94
N VAL A 130 -1.97 3.20 11.77
CA VAL A 130 -3.15 3.96 11.31
C VAL A 130 -4.35 3.64 12.19
N ALA A 131 -4.51 2.40 12.66
CA ALA A 131 -5.62 2.05 13.53
C ALA A 131 -5.58 2.76 14.88
N ALA A 132 -4.38 2.97 15.44
CA ALA A 132 -4.19 3.72 16.67
C ALA A 132 -4.46 5.22 16.51
N ALA A 133 -4.10 5.80 15.35
CA ALA A 133 -4.32 7.22 15.08
C ALA A 133 -5.76 7.53 14.58
N CYS A 134 -6.34 6.60 13.83
CA CYS A 134 -7.63 6.73 13.15
C CYS A 134 -8.53 5.51 13.46
N PRO A 135 -9.22 5.53 14.61
CA PRO A 135 -10.02 4.39 15.10
C PRO A 135 -11.28 4.10 14.28
N GLU A 136 -11.61 4.94 13.29
CA GLU A 136 -12.73 4.73 12.35
C GLU A 136 -12.30 4.30 10.93
N THR A 137 -11.03 4.46 10.55
CA THR A 137 -10.52 4.04 9.23
C THR A 137 -10.63 2.54 8.99
N GLN A 138 -11.36 2.14 7.96
CA GLN A 138 -11.38 0.77 7.47
C GLN A 138 -10.26 0.51 6.46
N PHE A 139 -9.79 -0.74 6.38
CA PHE A 139 -8.71 -1.14 5.48
C PHE A 139 -9.22 -2.05 4.37
N VAL A 140 -8.78 -1.74 3.14
CA VAL A 140 -8.74 -2.71 2.04
C VAL A 140 -7.29 -3.09 1.88
N ILE A 141 -6.96 -4.37 1.95
CA ILE A 141 -5.59 -4.84 1.75
C ILE A 141 -5.48 -5.60 0.43
N GLY A 142 -4.31 -5.57 -0.18
CA GLY A 142 -4.11 -6.28 -1.44
C GLY A 142 -2.67 -6.38 -1.88
N GLY A 143 -2.48 -7.13 -2.95
CA GLY A 143 -1.16 -7.33 -3.51
C GLY A 143 -1.16 -7.96 -4.88
N TYR A 144 -0.08 -7.72 -5.62
CA TYR A 144 0.14 -8.27 -6.95
C TYR A 144 1.40 -9.15 -6.98
N SER A 145 1.29 -10.38 -7.51
CA SER A 145 2.42 -11.29 -7.67
C SER A 145 3.11 -11.59 -6.32
N GLN A 146 4.39 -11.28 -6.14
CA GLN A 146 5.05 -11.35 -4.82
C GLN A 146 4.33 -10.51 -3.74
N GLY A 147 3.72 -9.39 -4.11
CA GLY A 147 2.90 -8.60 -3.20
C GLY A 147 1.65 -9.33 -2.72
N ALA A 148 1.09 -10.26 -3.50
CA ALA A 148 0.01 -11.11 -3.00
C ALA A 148 0.52 -12.05 -1.89
N SER A 149 1.74 -12.56 -2.01
CA SER A 149 2.38 -13.29 -0.91
C SER A 149 2.63 -12.39 0.32
N VAL A 150 2.97 -11.11 0.14
CA VAL A 150 3.04 -10.15 1.26
C VAL A 150 1.70 -10.11 2.00
N THR A 151 0.59 -9.98 1.26
CA THR A 151 -0.76 -9.96 1.83
C THR A 151 -1.12 -11.28 2.53
N ASP A 152 -0.80 -12.43 1.93
CA ASP A 152 -1.03 -13.74 2.54
C ASP A 152 -0.34 -13.86 3.90
N ILE A 153 0.93 -13.47 3.98
CA ILE A 153 1.73 -13.53 5.21
C ILE A 153 1.14 -12.60 6.29
N ALA A 154 0.72 -11.39 5.89
CA ALA A 154 0.10 -10.40 6.77
C ALA A 154 -1.24 -10.90 7.33
N MET A 155 -1.98 -11.71 6.57
CA MET A 155 -3.19 -12.40 7.03
C MET A 155 -2.90 -13.64 7.89
N GLY A 156 -1.63 -13.99 8.13
CA GLY A 156 -1.24 -15.18 8.88
C GLY A 156 -1.26 -16.47 8.06
N ILE A 157 -1.44 -16.42 6.74
CA ILE A 157 -1.33 -17.59 5.87
C ILE A 157 0.15 -17.93 5.67
N ARG A 158 0.57 -19.09 6.18
CA ARG A 158 1.98 -19.51 6.15
C ARG A 158 2.24 -20.66 5.18
N GLY A 159 3.48 -20.70 4.69
CA GLY A 159 4.11 -21.85 4.03
C GLY A 159 5.47 -22.15 4.67
N ALA A 160 6.17 -23.18 4.18
CA ALA A 160 7.50 -23.53 4.69
C ALA A 160 8.48 -22.35 4.52
N GLY A 161 9.19 -21.99 5.60
CA GLY A 161 10.20 -20.92 5.59
C GLY A 161 9.64 -19.49 5.49
N THR A 162 8.33 -19.32 5.68
CA THR A 162 7.68 -18.00 5.68
C THR A 162 8.01 -17.25 6.98
N ALA A 163 8.50 -16.02 6.86
CA ALA A 163 8.74 -15.08 7.96
C ALA A 163 7.91 -13.80 7.75
N GLY A 164 7.75 -12.98 8.78
CA GLY A 164 6.96 -11.74 8.74
C GLY A 164 5.87 -11.70 9.82
N GLU A 165 5.53 -10.50 10.24
CA GLU A 165 4.46 -10.26 11.22
C GLU A 165 3.10 -10.37 10.52
N ALA A 166 2.09 -10.86 11.25
CA ALA A 166 0.70 -10.83 10.82
C ALA A 166 0.02 -9.58 11.39
N ILE A 167 -1.10 -9.19 10.79
CA ILE A 167 -2.00 -8.19 11.35
C ILE A 167 -2.48 -8.70 12.72
N ASP A 168 -2.48 -7.81 13.72
CA ASP A 168 -2.93 -8.15 15.05
C ASP A 168 -4.38 -8.62 15.06
N ALA A 169 -4.68 -9.60 15.91
CA ALA A 169 -5.97 -10.31 15.90
C ALA A 169 -7.17 -9.37 16.18
N ASP A 170 -6.97 -8.31 16.96
CA ASP A 170 -7.97 -7.27 17.23
C ASP A 170 -8.19 -6.31 16.06
N LEU A 171 -7.26 -6.25 15.11
CA LEU A 171 -7.34 -5.39 13.93
C LEU A 171 -7.90 -6.09 12.69
N THR A 172 -8.03 -7.43 12.68
CA THR A 172 -8.56 -8.16 11.51
C THR A 172 -9.99 -7.75 11.15
N GLY A 173 -10.79 -7.38 12.15
CA GLY A 173 -12.14 -6.84 11.97
C GLY A 173 -12.17 -5.47 11.27
N ARG A 174 -11.04 -4.73 11.26
CA ARG A 174 -10.90 -3.45 10.56
C ARG A 174 -10.52 -3.61 9.08
N VAL A 175 -10.16 -4.83 8.66
CA VAL A 175 -9.94 -5.17 7.25
C VAL A 175 -11.27 -5.59 6.62
N SER A 176 -11.86 -4.70 5.83
CA SER A 176 -13.14 -4.91 5.17
C SER A 176 -13.02 -5.83 3.95
N ALA A 177 -11.93 -5.74 3.19
CA ALA A 177 -11.73 -6.53 1.99
C ALA A 177 -10.26 -6.89 1.73
N VAL A 178 -10.06 -8.02 1.06
CA VAL A 178 -8.77 -8.50 0.56
C VAL A 178 -8.88 -8.72 -0.95
N VAL A 179 -8.02 -8.05 -1.73
CA VAL A 179 -7.99 -8.21 -3.20
C VAL A 179 -6.58 -8.49 -3.69
N VAL A 180 -6.36 -9.68 -4.26
CA VAL A 180 -5.04 -10.11 -4.72
C VAL A 180 -5.05 -10.55 -6.18
N PHE A 181 -3.94 -10.29 -6.87
CA PHE A 181 -3.78 -10.53 -8.30
C PHE A 181 -2.55 -11.39 -8.54
N GLY A 182 -2.71 -12.49 -9.26
CA GLY A 182 -1.61 -13.40 -9.58
C GLY A 182 -0.98 -13.99 -8.31
N ASN A 183 -1.80 -14.46 -7.37
CA ASN A 183 -1.35 -14.94 -6.07
C ASN A 183 -0.56 -16.27 -6.16
N PRO A 184 0.73 -16.33 -5.76
CA PRO A 184 1.51 -17.57 -5.72
C PRO A 184 0.90 -18.71 -4.89
N LEU A 185 0.00 -18.40 -3.95
CA LEU A 185 -0.73 -19.39 -3.14
C LEU A 185 -1.43 -20.47 -4.00
N GLY A 186 -1.86 -20.09 -5.21
CA GLY A 186 -2.51 -20.99 -6.16
C GLY A 186 -1.60 -22.12 -6.65
N LEU A 187 -0.27 -21.94 -6.66
CA LEU A 187 0.67 -23.01 -7.04
C LEU A 187 0.67 -24.18 -6.06
N GLN A 188 0.30 -23.93 -4.80
CA GLN A 188 0.10 -24.98 -3.81
C GLN A 188 -1.35 -25.49 -3.80
N ARG A 189 -2.17 -25.13 -4.80
CA ARG A 189 -3.62 -25.42 -4.88
C ARG A 189 -4.39 -24.92 -3.66
N ARG A 190 -3.96 -23.79 -3.11
CA ARG A 190 -4.59 -23.13 -1.97
C ARG A 190 -5.24 -21.82 -2.42
N THR A 191 -6.22 -21.40 -1.63
CA THR A 191 -6.88 -20.10 -1.74
C THR A 191 -6.86 -19.42 -0.38
N ILE A 192 -7.04 -18.11 -0.36
CA ILE A 192 -7.25 -17.36 0.88
C ILE A 192 -8.50 -17.88 1.59
N ALA A 193 -9.59 -18.11 0.83
CA ALA A 193 -10.84 -18.64 1.34
C ALA A 193 -10.69 -19.99 2.05
N GLY A 194 -9.86 -20.90 1.51
CA GLY A 194 -9.58 -22.19 2.12
C GLY A 194 -8.51 -22.16 3.21
N SER A 195 -7.73 -21.07 3.32
CA SER A 195 -6.59 -20.98 4.24
C SER A 195 -6.83 -20.06 5.44
N SER A 196 -7.87 -19.23 5.43
CA SER A 196 -8.19 -18.32 6.52
C SER A 196 -9.71 -18.21 6.69
N ALA A 197 -10.21 -18.64 7.85
CA ALA A 197 -11.62 -18.46 8.21
C ALA A 197 -11.98 -16.97 8.40
N GLU A 198 -11.03 -16.19 8.91
CA GLU A 198 -11.20 -14.76 9.17
C GLU A 198 -11.27 -13.97 7.86
N PHE A 199 -10.27 -14.12 6.98
CA PHE A 199 -10.16 -13.31 5.77
C PHE A 199 -10.87 -13.91 4.55
N GLY A 200 -11.14 -15.21 4.56
CA GLY A 200 -11.76 -15.92 3.45
C GLY A 200 -13.08 -15.30 2.96
N PRO A 201 -14.04 -14.98 3.84
CA PRO A 201 -15.30 -14.35 3.46
C PRO A 201 -15.16 -12.92 2.89
N LYS A 202 -13.99 -12.29 3.10
CA LYS A 202 -13.65 -10.93 2.67
C LYS A 202 -12.70 -10.90 1.47
N ALA A 203 -12.29 -12.06 0.94
CA ALA A 203 -11.24 -12.16 -0.07
C ALA A 203 -11.76 -12.38 -1.49
N LYS A 204 -11.08 -11.74 -2.45
CA LYS A 204 -11.22 -11.98 -3.89
C LYS A 204 -9.85 -12.16 -4.51
N GLU A 205 -9.65 -13.30 -5.17
CA GLU A 205 -8.40 -13.66 -5.84
C GLU A 205 -8.59 -13.68 -7.35
N PHE A 206 -7.72 -12.97 -8.07
CA PHE A 206 -7.72 -12.93 -9.53
C PHE A 206 -6.53 -13.72 -10.07
N CYS A 207 -6.82 -14.86 -10.70
CA CYS A 207 -5.83 -15.65 -11.43
C CYS A 207 -6.22 -15.72 -12.91
N ASN A 208 -5.44 -15.09 -13.79
CA ASN A 208 -5.72 -15.13 -15.22
C ASN A 208 -5.42 -16.53 -15.77
N ASN A 209 -6.20 -16.96 -16.77
CA ASN A 209 -5.94 -18.25 -17.40
C ASN A 209 -4.54 -18.29 -18.04
N GLY A 210 -3.78 -19.35 -17.72
CA GLY A 210 -2.41 -19.53 -18.19
C GLY A 210 -1.36 -18.73 -17.40
N ASP A 211 -1.73 -17.98 -16.37
CA ASP A 211 -0.77 -17.28 -15.50
C ASP A 211 0.17 -18.29 -14.79
N PRO A 212 1.50 -18.19 -15.01
CA PRO A 212 2.47 -19.10 -14.41
C PRO A 212 2.61 -18.93 -12.89
N VAL A 213 2.24 -17.77 -12.34
CA VAL A 213 2.46 -17.43 -10.94
C VAL A 213 1.37 -17.99 -10.04
N CYS A 214 0.11 -18.01 -10.47
CA CYS A 214 -1.00 -18.51 -9.65
C CYS A 214 -1.63 -19.81 -10.19
N GLY A 215 -1.56 -20.05 -11.50
CA GLY A 215 -2.23 -21.17 -12.15
C GLY A 215 -1.31 -22.27 -12.64
N GLY A 216 0.01 -22.11 -12.53
CA GLY A 216 1.00 -23.07 -13.04
C GLY A 216 1.02 -23.16 -14.58
N GLY A 217 0.51 -22.13 -15.27
CA GLY A 217 0.60 -22.00 -16.72
C GLY A 217 1.98 -21.54 -17.20
N ASN A 218 2.06 -21.04 -18.44
CA ASN A 218 3.30 -20.54 -19.05
C ASN A 218 3.12 -19.17 -19.74
N ASN A 219 1.97 -18.51 -19.57
CA ASN A 219 1.63 -17.27 -20.23
C ASN A 219 1.92 -16.06 -19.32
N PHE A 220 3.15 -15.53 -19.39
CA PHE A 220 3.50 -14.31 -18.65
C PHE A 220 2.73 -13.07 -19.10
N ALA A 221 2.23 -13.02 -20.34
CA ALA A 221 1.37 -11.92 -20.77
C ALA A 221 0.04 -11.90 -19.98
N ALA A 222 -0.49 -13.08 -19.63
CA ALA A 222 -1.62 -13.18 -18.72
C ALA A 222 -1.29 -12.58 -17.34
N HIS A 223 -0.09 -12.86 -16.80
CA HIS A 223 0.33 -12.30 -15.51
C HIS A 223 0.47 -10.75 -15.53
N LEU A 224 0.81 -10.17 -16.67
CA LEU A 224 0.96 -8.72 -16.85
C LEU A 224 -0.33 -8.00 -17.29
N ALA A 225 -1.43 -8.74 -17.49
CA ALA A 225 -2.67 -8.21 -18.04
C ALA A 225 -3.64 -7.63 -16.99
N TYR A 226 -3.46 -7.91 -15.70
CA TYR A 226 -4.37 -7.47 -14.62
C TYR A 226 -4.76 -5.98 -14.67
N PRO A 227 -3.83 -5.03 -14.91
CA PRO A 227 -4.19 -3.61 -14.97
C PRO A 227 -5.13 -3.22 -16.11
N ARG A 228 -5.30 -4.09 -17.13
CA ARG A 228 -5.95 -3.76 -18.41
C ARG A 228 -7.06 -4.72 -18.81
N ASN A 229 -7.32 -5.77 -18.04
CA ASN A 229 -8.27 -6.82 -18.39
C ASN A 229 -9.60 -6.73 -17.61
N GLY A 230 -9.85 -5.62 -16.93
CA GLY A 230 -11.05 -5.38 -16.13
C GLY A 230 -11.04 -5.94 -14.71
N THR A 231 -10.04 -6.77 -14.33
CA THR A 231 -9.99 -7.34 -12.98
C THR A 231 -9.76 -6.29 -11.89
N VAL A 232 -9.06 -5.19 -12.19
CA VAL A 232 -8.90 -4.06 -11.25
C VAL A 232 -10.25 -3.43 -10.91
N GLN A 233 -11.11 -3.22 -11.90
CA GLN A 233 -12.46 -2.67 -11.68
C GLN A 233 -13.31 -3.64 -10.86
N GLN A 234 -13.32 -4.93 -11.21
CA GLN A 234 -14.02 -5.96 -10.44
C GLN A 234 -13.54 -6.07 -8.98
N ALA A 235 -12.24 -5.84 -8.75
CA ALA A 235 -11.66 -5.82 -7.41
C ALA A 235 -12.14 -4.60 -6.60
N ALA A 236 -12.19 -3.43 -7.23
CA ALA A 236 -12.70 -2.21 -6.61
C ALA A 236 -14.18 -2.35 -6.24
N GLU A 237 -15.02 -2.84 -7.16
CA GLU A 237 -16.45 -3.10 -6.92
C GLU A 237 -16.66 -4.10 -5.78
N PHE A 238 -15.90 -5.20 -5.78
CA PHE A 238 -15.95 -6.18 -4.69
C PHE A 238 -15.55 -5.55 -3.35
N ALA A 239 -14.45 -4.81 -3.32
CA ALA A 239 -13.96 -4.18 -2.09
C ALA A 239 -14.94 -3.12 -1.58
N ALA A 240 -15.49 -2.29 -2.46
CA ALA A 240 -16.51 -1.31 -2.13
C ALA A 240 -17.77 -1.97 -1.56
N GLY A 241 -18.23 -3.09 -2.12
CA GLY A 241 -19.35 -3.86 -1.57
C GLY A 241 -19.11 -4.53 -0.21
N LYS A 242 -17.87 -4.50 0.29
CA LYS A 242 -17.50 -4.99 1.63
C LYS A 242 -17.23 -3.87 2.63
N VAL A 243 -16.85 -2.70 2.13
CA VAL A 243 -16.79 -1.47 2.92
C VAL A 243 -18.23 -1.03 3.13
N GLY A 244 -18.69 -1.04 4.38
CA GLY A 244 -20.08 -0.72 4.74
C GLY A 244 -20.52 0.69 4.35
#